data_AF-A0A8H5BZ67-F1
#
_entry.id   AF-A0A8H5BZ67-F1
#
_cell.length_a   1.000
_cell.length_b   1.000
_cell.length_c   1.000
_cell.angle_alpha   90.00
_cell.angle_beta   90.00
_cell.angle_gamma   90.00
#
_symmetry.space_group_name_H-M   'P 1'
#
loop_
_entity.id
_entity.type
_entity.pdbx_description
1 polymer ?
#
loop_
_entity_poly.entity_id
_entity_poly.type
_entity_poly.pdbx_seq_one_letter_code
_entity_poly.pdbx_strand_id
1 'polypeptide(L)'
;MKSLHLLGLCTLSLPSFARAWSPNQAVLGESYDAGLFTPFEDLNALSETQFTTLKHPMFPKHGVRIKKSNFCDETVNAYTGYIDVEARSLFFYFFESRNDPAKDDVMLWANGGPGCSSSLGLFLELGPCRIVDNNNTKFHPEAWNTRANVVFIDQPVGVGFSYADHGETVSTTEDGAKDIAAFVHLFFEHFKQFQGRPFHLSGESYAGRYLPAYAAAIYDQNTRLAEYGLTPVNLTSVMIGNGYVDFYRVYESYYDMPLERPEWAQRWGTPRTMNR
;
A
#
# COMPACT_ATOMS: atom_id res chain seq x y z
N MET A 1 -34.56 -48.76 39.51
CA MET A 1 -34.70 -48.62 38.05
C MET A 1 -33.50 -47.83 37.53
N LYS A 2 -32.74 -48.43 36.60
CA LYS A 2 -31.79 -47.89 35.58
C LYS A 2 -31.24 -46.46 35.83
N SER A 3 -30.00 -46.30 36.29
CA SER A 3 -28.73 -46.20 35.51
C SER A 3 -28.66 -44.98 34.57
N LEU A 4 -27.73 -44.05 34.84
CA LEU A 4 -26.60 -43.80 33.91
C LEU A 4 -25.47 -42.98 34.58
N HIS A 5 -24.24 -43.41 34.29
CA HIS A 5 -22.94 -42.83 34.65
C HIS A 5 -22.58 -41.55 33.88
N LEU A 6 -21.72 -40.70 34.45
CA LEU A 6 -20.36 -40.33 33.98
C LEU A 6 -19.79 -39.26 34.94
N LEU A 7 -18.79 -39.52 35.79
CA LEU A 7 -17.34 -39.61 35.55
C LEU A 7 -16.71 -38.39 34.86
N GLY A 8 -15.87 -37.67 35.62
CA GLY A 8 -14.58 -37.15 35.16
C GLY A 8 -14.57 -35.75 34.54
N LEU A 9 -14.45 -34.71 35.37
CA LEU A 9 -13.83 -33.45 34.95
C LEU A 9 -12.33 -33.71 34.74
N CYS A 10 -11.99 -34.16 33.53
CA CYS A 10 -10.62 -34.20 33.05
C CYS A 10 -10.24 -32.76 32.65
N THR A 11 -9.32 -32.16 33.40
CA THR A 11 -8.66 -30.90 33.04
C THR A 11 -7.90 -31.12 31.74
N LEU A 12 -8.49 -30.74 30.62
CA LEU A 12 -7.78 -30.60 29.36
C LEU A 12 -7.00 -29.29 29.42
N SER A 13 -5.72 -29.38 29.74
CA SER A 13 -4.75 -28.34 29.42
C SER A 13 -4.79 -28.13 27.91
N LEU A 14 -5.35 -27.00 27.47
CA LEU A 14 -5.19 -26.55 26.10
C LEU A 14 -3.69 -26.46 25.81
N PRO A 15 -3.15 -27.17 24.80
CA PRO A 15 -1.82 -26.86 24.34
C PRO A 15 -1.90 -25.44 23.79
N SER A 16 -1.19 -24.53 24.45
CA SER A 16 -0.93 -23.19 23.97
C SER A 16 -0.28 -23.31 22.59
N PHE A 17 -1.08 -23.22 21.52
CA PHE A 17 -0.60 -22.91 20.18
C PHE A 17 -0.27 -21.41 20.08
N ALA A 18 0.48 -20.89 21.06
CA ALA A 18 1.41 -19.82 20.79
C ALA A 18 2.60 -20.52 20.13
N ARG A 19 2.60 -20.59 18.80
CA ARG A 19 3.85 -20.85 18.08
C ARG A 19 4.73 -19.65 18.37
N ALA A 20 5.50 -19.76 19.45
CA ALA A 20 6.53 -18.79 19.81
C ALA A 20 7.38 -18.59 18.57
N TRP A 21 7.21 -17.41 17.98
CA TRP A 21 8.02 -16.97 16.86
C TRP A 21 9.46 -16.91 17.38
N SER A 22 10.34 -17.70 16.78
CA SER A 22 11.76 -17.75 17.14
C SER A 22 12.37 -16.37 16.93
N PRO A 23 13.01 -15.73 17.94
CA PRO A 23 13.56 -14.38 17.82
C PRO A 23 14.80 -14.28 16.90
N ASN A 24 15.23 -15.36 16.24
CA ASN A 24 16.49 -15.37 15.51
C ASN A 24 16.28 -15.55 14.00
N GLN A 25 16.01 -14.44 13.31
CA GLN A 25 16.54 -14.17 11.98
C GLN A 25 16.96 -12.70 11.92
N ALA A 26 18.28 -12.49 11.97
CA ALA A 26 18.93 -11.20 11.97
C ALA A 26 18.57 -10.35 10.73
N VAL A 27 17.94 -9.19 10.94
CA VAL A 27 17.98 -8.02 10.04
C VAL A 27 18.07 -6.75 10.89
N LEU A 28 18.99 -6.69 11.85
CA LEU A 28 19.23 -5.52 12.68
C LEU A 28 20.74 -5.45 12.96
N GLY A 29 21.49 -4.93 11.99
CA GLY A 29 22.93 -4.73 12.09
C GLY A 29 23.25 -3.40 12.77
N GLU A 30 24.00 -3.50 13.88
CA GLU A 30 24.69 -2.42 14.60
C GLU A 30 23.83 -1.28 15.17
N SER A 31 24.33 -0.63 16.23
CA SER A 31 23.68 0.53 16.85
C SER A 31 23.42 1.61 15.80
N TYR A 32 22.15 1.94 15.56
CA TYR A 32 21.75 3.02 14.65
C TYR A 32 22.36 4.35 15.12
N ASP A 33 23.30 4.89 14.35
CA ASP A 33 23.80 6.26 14.52
C ASP A 33 23.06 7.18 13.54
N ALA A 34 22.16 8.00 14.08
CA ALA A 34 21.42 8.99 13.31
C ALA A 34 22.32 10.00 12.58
N GLY A 35 23.57 10.20 13.04
CA GLY A 35 24.54 11.09 12.41
C GLY A 35 25.07 10.60 11.06
N LEU A 36 24.82 9.33 10.70
CA LEU A 36 25.24 8.73 9.41
C LEU A 36 24.15 8.81 8.34
N PHE A 37 22.98 9.35 8.64
CA PHE A 37 21.87 9.51 7.70
C PHE A 37 21.67 10.98 7.33
N THR A 38 21.78 11.31 6.04
CA THR A 38 21.44 12.63 5.52
C THR A 38 20.14 12.55 4.74
N PRO A 39 19.02 13.03 5.29
CA PRO A 39 17.75 13.04 4.57
C PRO A 39 17.79 13.99 3.38
N PHE A 40 16.98 13.70 2.36
CA PHE A 40 16.84 14.56 1.19
C PHE A 40 15.72 15.57 1.44
N GLU A 41 16.08 16.77 1.88
CA GLU A 41 15.12 17.69 2.52
C GLU A 41 14.10 18.35 1.58
N ASP A 42 14.40 18.54 0.30
CA ASP A 42 13.52 19.25 -0.64
C ASP A 42 13.34 18.48 -1.96
N LEU A 43 12.13 17.93 -2.15
CA LEU A 43 11.73 17.26 -3.38
C LEU A 43 11.92 18.10 -4.65
N ASN A 44 11.87 19.43 -4.59
CA ASN A 44 12.07 20.28 -5.76
C ASN A 44 13.49 20.24 -6.31
N ALA A 45 14.47 19.81 -5.51
CA ALA A 45 15.86 19.66 -5.92
C ALA A 45 16.11 18.40 -6.76
N LEU A 46 15.12 17.52 -6.93
CA LEU A 46 15.26 16.31 -7.74
C LEU A 46 15.44 16.63 -9.23
N SER A 47 16.35 15.90 -9.88
CA SER A 47 16.54 15.96 -11.33
C SER A 47 15.31 15.43 -12.07
N GLU A 48 15.03 16.00 -13.25
CA GLU A 48 13.99 15.48 -14.17
C GLU A 48 14.50 14.32 -15.04
N THR A 49 15.83 14.21 -15.18
CA THR A 49 16.47 13.28 -16.12
C THR A 49 17.13 12.09 -15.45
N GLN A 50 17.54 12.22 -14.19
CA GLN A 50 18.27 11.20 -13.44
C GLN A 50 17.57 10.85 -12.14
N PHE A 51 17.65 9.58 -11.74
CA PHE A 51 17.16 9.13 -10.45
C PHE A 51 18.15 9.49 -9.35
N THR A 52 17.63 10.08 -8.27
CA THR A 52 18.32 10.16 -6.99
C THR A 52 18.02 8.88 -6.21
N THR A 53 19.06 8.21 -5.73
CA THR A 53 18.93 7.00 -4.91
C THR A 53 19.04 7.37 -3.43
N LEU A 54 18.02 6.99 -2.68
CA LEU A 54 17.82 7.26 -1.27
C LEU A 54 17.92 5.92 -0.52
N LYS A 55 18.73 5.86 0.54
CA LYS A 55 19.00 4.64 1.31
C LYS A 55 18.98 4.95 2.79
N HIS A 56 18.58 3.97 3.60
CA HIS A 56 18.56 4.12 5.05
C HIS A 56 19.35 2.97 5.72
N PRO A 57 20.23 3.25 6.71
CA PRO A 57 21.03 2.22 7.37
C PRO A 57 20.23 1.08 7.99
N MET A 58 19.05 1.38 8.57
CA MET A 58 18.15 0.36 9.15
C MET A 58 17.43 -0.51 8.12
N PHE A 59 17.47 -0.12 6.84
CA PHE A 59 16.83 -0.86 5.75
C PHE A 59 17.87 -1.16 4.65
N PRO A 60 18.95 -1.92 4.95
CA PRO A 60 20.07 -2.09 4.03
C PRO A 60 19.70 -2.83 2.74
N LYS A 61 18.59 -3.58 2.77
CA LYS A 61 18.02 -4.30 1.62
C LYS A 61 17.06 -3.47 0.77
N HIS A 62 16.76 -2.25 1.21
CA HIS A 62 15.79 -1.39 0.56
C HIS A 62 16.42 -0.07 0.09
N GLY A 63 15.86 0.50 -0.97
CA GLY A 63 16.21 1.83 -1.45
C GLY A 63 15.02 2.48 -2.14
N VAL A 64 15.08 3.81 -2.30
CA VAL A 64 14.11 4.56 -3.10
C VAL A 64 14.87 5.29 -4.19
N ARG A 65 14.56 4.99 -5.45
CA ARG A 65 14.98 5.78 -6.61
C ARG A 65 13.86 6.74 -6.95
N ILE A 66 14.11 8.04 -6.96
CA ILE A 66 13.09 9.04 -7.29
C ILE A 66 13.65 10.10 -8.22
N LYS A 67 12.80 10.60 -9.11
CA LYS A 67 13.12 11.76 -9.94
C LYS A 67 11.89 12.65 -10.09
N LYS A 68 12.12 13.93 -10.37
CA LYS A 68 11.05 14.85 -10.78
C LYS A 68 10.54 14.41 -12.16
N SER A 69 9.24 14.53 -12.38
CA SER A 69 8.60 14.11 -13.63
C SER A 69 7.57 15.16 -14.02
N ASN A 70 7.48 15.46 -15.31
CA ASN A 70 6.53 16.42 -15.82
C ASN A 70 5.54 15.71 -16.75
N PHE A 71 4.37 15.38 -16.21
CA PHE A 71 3.29 14.73 -16.94
C PHE A 71 1.96 14.93 -16.20
N CYS A 72 0.84 14.76 -16.93
CA CYS A 72 -0.53 14.73 -16.40
C CYS A 72 -1.07 16.07 -15.87
N ASP A 73 -0.39 16.70 -14.90
CA ASP A 73 -0.81 17.93 -14.26
C ASP A 73 0.36 18.91 -14.13
N GLU A 74 0.37 19.91 -15.00
CA GLU A 74 1.42 20.94 -15.07
C GLU A 74 1.33 21.96 -13.93
N THR A 75 0.29 21.91 -13.09
CA THR A 75 0.07 22.88 -12.01
C THR A 75 0.73 22.52 -10.69
N VAL A 76 1.21 21.28 -10.56
CA VAL A 76 1.84 20.75 -9.34
C VAL A 76 3.13 20.01 -9.69
N ASN A 77 3.99 19.80 -8.70
CA ASN A 77 5.12 18.90 -8.91
C ASN A 77 4.63 17.46 -8.93
N ALA A 78 5.17 16.70 -9.89
CA ALA A 78 5.00 15.26 -9.97
C ALA A 78 6.36 14.56 -9.94
N TYR A 79 6.34 13.32 -9.48
CA TYR A 79 7.51 12.50 -9.29
C TYR A 79 7.21 11.07 -9.71
N THR A 80 8.22 10.38 -10.19
CA THR A 80 8.17 8.95 -10.45
C THR A 80 9.38 8.28 -9.82
N GLY A 81 9.22 7.04 -9.42
CA GLY A 81 10.28 6.35 -8.72
C GLY A 81 10.07 4.85 -8.59
N TYR A 82 11.07 4.22 -8.00
CA TYR A 82 11.08 2.82 -7.65
C TYR A 82 11.43 2.64 -6.18
N ILE A 83 10.81 1.64 -5.59
CA ILE A 83 11.19 1.07 -4.30
C ILE A 83 11.97 -0.19 -4.63
N ASP A 84 13.26 -0.14 -4.37
CA ASP A 84 14.13 -1.28 -4.59
C ASP A 84 14.09 -2.15 -3.34
N VAL A 85 13.79 -3.43 -3.49
CA VAL A 85 13.86 -4.45 -2.45
C VAL A 85 14.69 -5.61 -2.99
N GLU A 86 15.99 -5.58 -2.67
CA GLU A 86 16.98 -6.48 -3.25
C GLU A 86 16.91 -6.46 -4.80
N ALA A 87 16.54 -7.56 -5.44
CA ALA A 87 16.43 -7.71 -6.90
C ALA A 87 15.03 -7.36 -7.46
N ARG A 88 14.16 -6.74 -6.64
CA ARG A 88 12.80 -6.35 -7.01
C ARG A 88 12.68 -4.83 -6.97
N SER A 89 11.91 -4.25 -7.88
CA SER A 89 11.66 -2.81 -7.98
C SER A 89 10.16 -2.55 -8.12
N LEU A 90 9.55 -1.87 -7.14
CA LEU A 90 8.15 -1.46 -7.21
C LEU A 90 8.05 0.00 -7.66
N PHE A 91 7.34 0.25 -8.76
CA PHE A 91 7.17 1.57 -9.32
C PHE A 91 6.09 2.37 -8.60
N PHE A 92 6.28 3.69 -8.48
CA PHE A 92 5.25 4.60 -8.01
C PHE A 92 5.22 5.91 -8.80
N TYR A 93 4.03 6.49 -8.83
CA TYR A 93 3.79 7.89 -9.19
C TYR A 93 3.49 8.67 -7.93
N PHE A 94 3.95 9.92 -7.84
CA PHE A 94 3.65 10.79 -6.73
C PHE A 94 3.29 12.19 -7.24
N PHE A 95 2.16 12.71 -6.78
CA PHE A 95 1.69 14.06 -7.11
C PHE A 95 1.50 14.86 -5.83
N GLU A 96 2.05 16.06 -5.82
CA GLU A 96 1.80 17.02 -4.75
C GLU A 96 0.34 17.50 -4.76
N SER A 97 -0.12 17.92 -3.58
CA SER A 97 -1.43 18.55 -3.44
C SER A 97 -1.50 19.86 -4.23
N ARG A 98 -2.64 20.11 -4.88
CA ARG A 98 -2.95 21.39 -5.53
C ARG A 98 -3.27 22.51 -4.55
N ASN A 99 -3.60 22.19 -3.30
CA ASN A 99 -4.03 23.17 -2.30
C ASN A 99 -2.83 23.70 -1.50
N ASP A 100 -2.26 22.90 -0.61
CA ASP A 100 -1.04 23.25 0.13
C ASP A 100 -0.18 21.99 0.33
N PRO A 101 0.73 21.67 -0.59
CA PRO A 101 1.54 20.45 -0.48
C PRO A 101 2.49 20.46 0.73
N ALA A 102 2.69 21.61 1.37
CA ALA A 102 3.46 21.74 2.61
C ALA A 102 2.63 21.45 3.88
N LYS A 103 1.30 21.38 3.79
CA LYS A 103 0.41 21.12 4.95
C LYS A 103 -0.54 19.96 4.77
N ASP A 104 -0.98 19.70 3.55
CA ASP A 104 -1.97 18.66 3.26
C ASP A 104 -1.40 17.26 3.53
N ASP A 105 -2.29 16.33 3.86
CA ASP A 105 -1.96 14.97 4.25
C ASP A 105 -1.34 14.16 3.10
N VAL A 106 -0.77 12.99 3.43
CA VAL A 106 -0.23 12.06 2.44
C VAL A 106 -1.12 10.84 2.33
N MET A 107 -1.40 10.43 1.11
CA MET A 107 -2.25 9.28 0.81
C MET A 107 -1.56 8.35 -0.18
N LEU A 108 -1.60 7.06 0.11
CA LEU A 108 -1.20 6.01 -0.82
C LEU A 108 -2.45 5.37 -1.41
N TRP A 109 -2.50 5.25 -2.73
CA TRP A 109 -3.53 4.56 -3.50
C TRP A 109 -2.99 3.27 -4.10
N ALA A 110 -3.72 2.17 -3.91
CA ALA A 110 -3.47 0.89 -4.55
C ALA A 110 -4.74 0.34 -5.23
N ASN A 111 -4.65 0.05 -6.53
CA ASN A 111 -5.67 -0.78 -7.19
C ASN A 111 -5.51 -2.26 -6.81
N GLY A 112 -6.57 -3.03 -7.04
CA GLY A 112 -6.68 -4.45 -6.69
C GLY A 112 -6.20 -5.43 -7.77
N GLY A 113 -7.08 -6.33 -8.18
CA GLY A 113 -6.82 -7.40 -9.16
C GLY A 113 -7.00 -8.80 -8.56
N PRO A 114 -6.00 -9.37 -7.86
CA PRO A 114 -4.66 -8.86 -7.62
C PRO A 114 -3.83 -8.68 -8.91
N GLY A 115 -2.88 -7.75 -8.91
CA GLY A 115 -1.96 -7.55 -10.04
C GLY A 115 -2.33 -6.46 -11.04
N CYS A 116 -3.30 -5.60 -10.72
CA CYS A 116 -3.64 -4.45 -11.54
C CYS A 116 -2.76 -3.25 -11.18
N SER A 117 -2.26 -2.54 -12.20
CA SER A 117 -1.48 -1.32 -11.99
C SER A 117 -2.33 -0.21 -11.39
N SER A 118 -1.74 0.57 -10.48
CA SER A 118 -2.38 1.75 -9.91
C SER A 118 -2.43 2.93 -10.88
N SER A 119 -1.87 2.77 -12.09
CA SER A 119 -2.13 3.67 -13.20
C SER A 119 -3.62 3.69 -13.61
N LEU A 120 -4.39 2.64 -13.29
CA LEU A 120 -5.85 2.65 -13.44
C LEU A 120 -6.47 3.76 -12.58
N GLY A 121 -6.18 3.78 -11.28
CA GLY A 121 -6.63 4.83 -10.37
C GLY A 121 -6.16 6.21 -10.78
N LEU A 122 -4.90 6.29 -11.23
CA LEU A 122 -4.29 7.54 -11.70
C LEU A 122 -5.04 8.12 -12.91
N PHE A 123 -5.23 7.35 -13.98
CA PHE A 123 -5.70 7.89 -15.25
C PHE A 123 -7.21 7.77 -15.46
N LEU A 124 -7.87 6.83 -14.79
CA LEU A 124 -9.28 6.50 -15.03
C LEU A 124 -10.21 6.82 -13.86
N GLU A 125 -9.68 7.02 -12.64
CA GLU A 125 -10.52 7.15 -11.45
C GLU A 125 -10.34 8.47 -10.70
N LEU A 126 -9.22 8.70 -10.03
CA LEU A 126 -9.07 9.80 -9.06
C LEU A 126 -7.80 10.62 -9.23
N GLY A 127 -6.90 10.23 -10.13
CA GLY A 127 -5.70 11.00 -10.38
C GLY A 127 -5.94 12.33 -11.10
N PRO A 128 -4.86 13.10 -11.32
CA PRO A 128 -4.96 14.51 -11.64
C PRO A 128 -5.30 14.82 -13.09
N CYS A 129 -5.28 13.82 -13.97
CA CYS A 129 -5.66 13.95 -15.37
C CYS A 129 -6.40 12.73 -15.90
N ARG A 130 -6.99 12.88 -17.09
CA ARG A 130 -7.57 11.80 -17.88
C ARG A 130 -6.82 11.64 -19.18
N ILE A 131 -6.59 10.40 -19.60
CA ILE A 131 -6.13 10.09 -20.96
C ILE A 131 -7.24 10.47 -21.94
N VAL A 132 -6.92 11.29 -22.94
CA VAL A 132 -7.87 11.72 -23.98
C VAL A 132 -7.59 11.00 -25.29
N ASP A 133 -6.31 10.83 -25.61
CA ASP A 133 -5.82 10.10 -26.76
C ASP A 133 -4.41 9.53 -26.47
N ASN A 134 -3.75 8.95 -27.48
CA ASN A 134 -2.47 8.28 -27.33
C ASN A 134 -1.34 9.16 -26.76
N ASN A 135 -1.42 10.48 -26.95
CA ASN A 135 -0.34 11.41 -26.59
C ASN A 135 -0.79 12.53 -25.65
N ASN A 136 -2.08 12.67 -25.38
CA ASN A 136 -2.61 13.79 -24.61
C ASN A 136 -3.38 13.34 -23.37
N THR A 137 -3.24 14.15 -22.32
CA THR A 137 -4.07 14.08 -21.13
C THR A 137 -4.79 15.41 -20.94
N LYS A 138 -5.93 15.38 -20.23
CA LYS A 138 -6.64 16.59 -19.80
C LYS A 138 -6.71 16.66 -18.28
N PHE A 139 -6.63 17.87 -17.76
CA PHE A 139 -6.81 18.15 -16.34
C PHE A 139 -8.13 17.55 -15.81
N HIS A 140 -8.09 16.93 -14.63
CA HIS A 140 -9.25 16.37 -13.94
C HIS A 140 -9.56 17.21 -12.68
N PRO A 141 -10.61 18.05 -12.70
CA PRO A 141 -10.89 18.98 -11.60
C PRO A 141 -11.29 18.30 -10.29
N GLU A 142 -11.88 17.10 -10.35
CA GLU A 142 -12.30 16.33 -9.18
C GLU A 142 -11.23 15.37 -8.64
N ALA A 143 -9.97 15.53 -9.08
CA ALA A 143 -8.87 14.69 -8.64
C ALA A 143 -8.64 14.75 -7.13
N TRP A 144 -8.19 13.64 -6.55
CA TRP A 144 -7.95 13.55 -5.10
C TRP A 144 -6.73 14.36 -4.64
N ASN A 145 -5.79 14.66 -5.55
CA ASN A 145 -4.70 15.57 -5.24
C ASN A 145 -5.17 17.05 -5.12
N THR A 146 -6.45 17.35 -5.22
CA THR A 146 -6.98 18.68 -4.87
C THR A 146 -6.78 19.03 -3.39
N ARG A 147 -6.62 18.03 -2.51
CA ARG A 147 -6.53 18.21 -1.05
C ARG A 147 -5.53 17.28 -0.36
N ALA A 148 -4.73 16.52 -1.11
CA ALA A 148 -3.80 15.55 -0.56
C ALA A 148 -2.58 15.38 -1.46
N ASN A 149 -1.46 14.99 -0.88
CA ASN A 149 -0.31 14.49 -1.62
C ASN A 149 -0.55 13.00 -1.90
N VAL A 150 -0.60 12.58 -3.17
CA VAL A 150 -1.09 11.24 -3.54
C VAL A 150 0.00 10.41 -4.21
N VAL A 151 0.30 9.25 -3.62
CA VAL A 151 1.19 8.22 -4.16
C VAL A 151 0.36 7.10 -4.78
N PHE A 152 0.57 6.79 -6.06
CA PHE A 152 -0.03 5.64 -6.73
C PHE A 152 1.05 4.57 -6.89
N ILE A 153 0.84 3.38 -6.35
CA ILE A 153 1.87 2.33 -6.31
C ILE A 153 1.52 1.11 -7.15
N ASP A 154 2.43 0.71 -8.02
CA ASP A 154 2.32 -0.54 -8.77
C ASP A 154 2.85 -1.69 -7.91
N GLN A 155 1.96 -2.58 -7.49
CA GLN A 155 2.30 -3.71 -6.64
C GLN A 155 1.39 -4.91 -6.94
N PRO A 156 1.84 -6.16 -6.71
CA PRO A 156 3.21 -6.55 -6.32
C PRO A 156 4.22 -6.41 -7.48
N VAL A 157 5.42 -6.97 -7.30
CA VAL A 157 6.44 -7.02 -8.37
C VAL A 157 5.88 -7.70 -9.63
N GLY A 158 6.20 -7.16 -10.81
CA GLY A 158 5.66 -7.59 -12.10
C GLY A 158 4.38 -6.87 -12.55
N VAL A 159 3.84 -5.97 -11.72
CA VAL A 159 2.66 -5.16 -12.05
C VAL A 159 3.06 -3.83 -12.64
N GLY A 160 2.43 -3.42 -13.74
CA GLY A 160 2.67 -2.10 -14.35
C GLY A 160 4.15 -1.90 -14.70
N PHE A 161 4.78 -0.89 -14.11
CA PHE A 161 6.21 -0.64 -14.28
C PHE A 161 7.10 -1.33 -13.23
N SER A 162 6.52 -2.06 -12.27
CA SER A 162 7.27 -2.83 -11.27
C SER A 162 7.87 -4.10 -11.88
N TYR A 163 9.14 -4.38 -11.59
CA TYR A 163 9.88 -5.48 -12.21
C TYR A 163 10.82 -6.19 -11.24
N ALA A 164 11.27 -7.39 -11.64
CA ALA A 164 12.26 -8.20 -10.93
C ALA A 164 13.43 -8.50 -11.87
N ASP A 165 14.66 -8.42 -11.37
CA ASP A 165 15.87 -8.59 -12.19
C ASP A 165 16.07 -10.05 -12.63
N HIS A 166 15.63 -11.03 -11.82
CA HIS A 166 15.89 -12.45 -12.05
C HIS A 166 14.62 -13.33 -11.95
N GLY A 167 13.43 -12.73 -11.99
CA GLY A 167 12.16 -13.44 -11.96
C GLY A 167 11.61 -13.73 -10.56
N GLU A 168 12.07 -12.98 -9.56
CA GLU A 168 11.54 -13.00 -8.20
C GLU A 168 10.05 -12.64 -8.18
N THR A 169 9.30 -13.30 -7.29
CA THR A 169 7.86 -13.10 -7.16
C THR A 169 7.47 -12.84 -5.71
N VAL A 170 6.30 -12.22 -5.52
CA VAL A 170 5.63 -12.09 -4.22
C VAL A 170 4.33 -12.85 -4.29
N SER A 171 4.23 -13.91 -3.49
CA SER A 171 3.12 -14.86 -3.58
C SER A 171 2.00 -14.61 -2.58
N THR A 172 2.21 -13.75 -1.57
CA THR A 172 1.25 -13.48 -0.50
C THR A 172 1.04 -11.99 -0.27
N THR A 173 -0.14 -11.62 0.25
CA THR A 173 -0.44 -10.23 0.60
C THR A 173 0.44 -9.75 1.77
N GLU A 174 0.73 -10.65 2.70
CA GLU A 174 1.53 -10.40 3.90
C GLU A 174 3.01 -10.17 3.58
N ASP A 175 3.56 -10.84 2.56
CA ASP A 175 4.92 -10.57 2.10
C ASP A 175 5.01 -9.22 1.38
N GLY A 176 4.04 -8.93 0.49
CA GLY A 176 3.95 -7.61 -0.16
C GLY A 176 3.78 -6.47 0.85
N ALA A 177 3.06 -6.70 1.95
CA ALA A 177 2.87 -5.71 3.00
C ALA A 177 4.18 -5.25 3.66
N LYS A 178 5.19 -6.14 3.75
CA LYS A 178 6.50 -5.79 4.30
C LYS A 178 7.24 -4.80 3.40
N ASP A 179 7.19 -5.03 2.08
CA ASP A 179 7.82 -4.13 1.10
C ASP A 179 7.17 -2.74 1.15
N ILE A 180 5.84 -2.68 1.24
CA ILE A 180 5.09 -1.43 1.35
C ILE A 180 5.40 -0.71 2.67
N ALA A 181 5.45 -1.43 3.80
CA ALA A 181 5.79 -0.82 5.09
C ALA A 181 7.20 -0.21 5.09
N ALA A 182 8.18 -0.91 4.51
CA ALA A 182 9.54 -0.40 4.36
C ALA A 182 9.57 0.85 3.47
N PHE A 183 8.86 0.84 2.34
CA PHE A 183 8.74 2.02 1.47
C PHE A 183 8.17 3.22 2.22
N VAL A 184 7.03 3.05 2.89
CA VAL A 184 6.35 4.17 3.55
C VAL A 184 7.28 4.80 4.58
N HIS A 185 7.98 4.01 5.38
CA HIS A 185 8.94 4.57 6.31
C HIS A 185 10.11 5.27 5.61
N LEU A 186 10.71 4.67 4.58
CA LEU A 186 11.78 5.30 3.81
C LEU A 186 11.34 6.62 3.18
N PHE A 187 10.12 6.68 2.64
CA PHE A 187 9.54 7.88 2.05
C PHE A 187 9.46 9.01 3.08
N PHE A 188 8.87 8.75 4.25
CA PHE A 188 8.75 9.74 5.31
C PHE A 188 10.09 10.09 5.97
N GLU A 189 11.07 9.19 6.00
CA GLU A 189 12.40 9.49 6.54
C GLU A 189 13.23 10.40 5.64
N HIS A 190 13.16 10.19 4.31
CA HIS A 190 13.90 11.04 3.39
C HIS A 190 13.20 12.38 3.17
N PHE A 191 11.88 12.40 3.02
CA PHE A 191 11.13 13.63 2.75
C PHE A 191 10.60 14.23 4.05
N LYS A 192 11.52 14.88 4.79
CA LYS A 192 11.24 15.46 6.12
C LYS A 192 10.04 16.39 6.15
N GLN A 193 9.72 17.04 5.03
CA GLN A 193 8.51 17.86 4.87
C GLN A 193 7.20 17.11 5.19
N PHE A 194 7.16 15.78 5.08
CA PHE A 194 5.99 14.96 5.39
C PHE A 194 6.04 14.32 6.78
N GLN A 195 7.14 14.45 7.54
CA GLN A 195 7.23 13.82 8.86
C GLN A 195 6.15 14.31 9.82
N GLY A 196 5.55 13.35 10.54
CA GLY A 196 4.45 13.59 11.46
C GLY A 196 3.09 13.87 10.81
N ARG A 197 3.03 14.09 9.48
CA ARG A 197 1.76 14.31 8.79
C ARG A 197 0.88 13.07 8.82
N PRO A 198 -0.45 13.22 8.92
CA PRO A 198 -1.38 12.12 8.73
C PRO A 198 -1.11 11.39 7.42
N PHE A 199 -1.04 10.07 7.53
CA PHE A 199 -0.88 9.16 6.41
C PHE A 199 -2.12 8.28 6.26
N HIS A 200 -2.61 8.18 5.03
CA HIS A 200 -3.82 7.42 4.70
C HIS A 200 -3.51 6.34 3.69
N LEU A 201 -3.95 5.12 3.99
CA LEU A 201 -3.99 4.04 3.03
C LEU A 201 -5.33 4.06 2.31
N SER A 202 -5.33 3.95 0.99
CA SER A 202 -6.53 3.99 0.17
C SER A 202 -6.42 3.06 -1.03
N GLY A 203 -7.56 2.61 -1.55
CA GLY A 203 -7.57 1.68 -2.66
C GLY A 203 -8.89 0.97 -2.83
N GLU A 204 -8.95 0.08 -3.82
CA GLU A 204 -10.18 -0.60 -4.19
C GLU A 204 -10.03 -2.09 -4.54
N SER A 205 -11.18 -2.78 -4.62
CA SER A 205 -11.24 -4.18 -5.07
C SER A 205 -10.38 -5.08 -4.18
N TYR A 206 -9.43 -5.84 -4.73
CA TYR A 206 -8.51 -6.67 -3.93
C TYR A 206 -7.64 -5.87 -2.95
N ALA A 207 -7.56 -4.54 -3.07
CA ALA A 207 -6.97 -3.70 -2.03
C ALA A 207 -7.70 -3.81 -0.68
N GLY A 208 -8.95 -4.31 -0.66
CA GLY A 208 -9.61 -4.73 0.58
C GLY A 208 -8.86 -5.82 1.36
N ARG A 209 -7.99 -6.61 0.71
CA ARG A 209 -7.03 -7.51 1.36
C ARG A 209 -5.70 -6.82 1.63
N TYR A 210 -5.21 -6.00 0.69
CA TYR A 210 -3.92 -5.32 0.79
C TYR A 210 -3.86 -4.34 1.95
N LEU A 211 -4.78 -3.38 2.01
CA LEU A 211 -4.65 -2.24 2.90
C LEU A 211 -4.70 -2.60 4.40
N PRO A 212 -5.54 -3.55 4.86
CA PRO A 212 -5.45 -4.04 6.23
C PRO A 212 -4.09 -4.70 6.55
N ALA A 213 -3.53 -5.48 5.62
CA ALA A 213 -2.22 -6.08 5.81
C ALA A 213 -1.10 -5.03 5.83
N TYR A 214 -1.19 -4.01 4.98
CA TYR A 214 -0.25 -2.88 4.96
C TYR A 214 -0.32 -2.10 6.26
N ALA A 215 -1.53 -1.80 6.74
CA ALA A 215 -1.74 -1.11 8.00
C ALA A 215 -1.14 -1.87 9.18
N ALA A 216 -1.36 -3.19 9.25
CA ALA A 216 -0.76 -4.04 10.28
C ALA A 216 0.77 -4.05 10.20
N ALA A 217 1.34 -4.20 9.00
CA ALA A 217 2.79 -4.19 8.81
C ALA A 217 3.42 -2.83 9.21
N ILE A 218 2.79 -1.70 8.86
CA ILE A 218 3.24 -0.37 9.26
C ILE A 218 3.15 -0.19 10.79
N TYR A 219 2.06 -0.64 11.41
CA TYR A 219 1.89 -0.56 12.86
C TYR A 219 2.97 -1.35 13.62
N ASP A 220 3.22 -2.59 13.22
CA ASP A 220 4.26 -3.44 13.81
C ASP A 220 5.66 -2.85 13.58
N GLN A 221 5.91 -2.32 12.38
CA GLN A 221 7.18 -1.68 12.05
C GLN A 221 7.39 -0.40 12.89
N ASN A 222 6.37 0.45 13.02
CA ASN A 222 6.42 1.65 13.86
C ASN A 222 6.79 1.34 15.30
N THR A 223 6.22 0.28 15.87
CA THR A 223 6.52 -0.17 17.24
C THR A 223 8.01 -0.50 17.38
N ARG A 224 8.57 -1.24 16.43
CA ARG A 224 10.00 -1.60 16.42
C ARG A 224 10.90 -0.38 16.21
N LEU A 225 10.57 0.49 15.26
CA LEU A 225 11.37 1.66 14.94
C LEU A 225 11.41 2.68 16.10
N ALA A 226 10.34 2.79 16.87
CA ALA A 226 10.31 3.61 18.07
C ALA A 226 11.33 3.16 19.13
N GLU A 227 11.62 1.86 19.24
CA GLU A 227 12.67 1.34 20.14
C GLU A 227 14.07 1.83 19.75
N TYR A 228 14.27 2.20 18.48
CA TYR A 228 15.51 2.78 17.94
C TYR A 228 15.50 4.32 17.87
N GLY A 229 14.47 4.97 18.43
CA GLY A 229 14.35 6.43 18.43
C GLY A 229 13.97 7.04 17.07
N LEU A 230 13.53 6.22 16.10
CA LEU A 230 13.03 6.69 14.81
C LEU A 230 11.58 7.16 14.93
N THR A 231 11.23 8.17 14.13
CA THR A 231 9.88 8.75 14.16
C THR A 231 8.88 7.79 13.50
N PRO A 232 7.82 7.36 14.21
CA PRO A 232 6.79 6.52 13.61
C PRO A 232 6.01 7.24 12.51
N VAL A 233 5.56 6.48 11.51
CA VAL A 233 4.63 6.98 10.50
C VAL A 233 3.26 7.20 11.13
N ASN A 234 2.67 8.38 10.99
CA ASN A 234 1.36 8.72 11.55
C ASN A 234 0.20 8.15 10.70
N LEU A 235 0.11 6.81 10.63
CA LEU A 235 -0.98 6.11 9.94
C LEU A 235 -2.32 6.40 10.63
N THR A 236 -3.17 7.18 9.96
CA THR A 236 -4.40 7.73 10.55
C THR A 236 -5.66 7.04 10.06
N SER A 237 -5.70 6.58 8.81
CA SER A 237 -6.86 5.86 8.30
C SER A 237 -6.55 4.86 7.19
N VAL A 238 -7.52 3.97 6.96
CA VAL A 238 -7.58 3.04 5.84
C VAL A 238 -8.93 3.21 5.14
N MET A 239 -8.92 3.53 3.85
CA MET A 239 -10.09 3.78 3.02
C MET A 239 -10.20 2.70 1.94
N ILE A 240 -11.28 1.91 1.99
CA ILE A 240 -11.45 0.75 1.10
C ILE A 240 -12.70 0.95 0.24
N GLY A 241 -12.50 1.22 -1.05
CA GLY A 241 -13.58 1.29 -2.04
C GLY A 241 -13.95 -0.09 -2.58
N ASN A 242 -15.22 -0.49 -2.47
CA ASN A 242 -15.75 -1.74 -3.05
C ASN A 242 -14.83 -2.97 -2.82
N GLY A 243 -14.28 -3.07 -1.59
CA GLY A 243 -13.17 -3.96 -1.31
C GLY A 243 -13.56 -5.41 -1.08
N TYR A 244 -12.67 -6.31 -1.51
CA TYR A 244 -12.74 -7.73 -1.24
C TYR A 244 -12.18 -8.05 0.17
N VAL A 245 -12.90 -7.66 1.22
CA VAL A 245 -12.39 -7.73 2.61
C VAL A 245 -12.53 -9.12 3.24
N ASP A 246 -13.68 -9.76 3.04
CA ASP A 246 -14.02 -11.10 3.51
C ASP A 246 -14.54 -11.93 2.32
N PHE A 247 -13.78 -12.95 1.95
CA PHE A 247 -14.09 -13.79 0.79
C PHE A 247 -15.46 -14.44 0.91
N TYR A 248 -15.77 -15.04 2.06
CA TYR A 248 -16.99 -15.82 2.22
C TYR A 248 -18.22 -14.92 2.18
N ARG A 249 -18.15 -13.77 2.86
CA ARG A 249 -19.25 -12.79 2.86
C ARG A 249 -19.49 -12.17 1.49
N VAL A 250 -18.42 -11.77 0.80
CA VAL A 250 -18.55 -11.20 -0.55
C VAL A 250 -19.09 -12.27 -1.51
N TYR A 251 -18.59 -13.51 -1.42
CA TYR A 251 -19.05 -14.61 -2.26
C TYR A 251 -20.53 -14.92 -2.06
N GLU A 252 -20.99 -15.04 -0.81
CA GLU A 252 -22.42 -15.23 -0.48
C GLU A 252 -23.28 -14.09 -1.03
N SER A 253 -22.83 -12.83 -0.93
CA SER A 253 -23.59 -11.66 -1.37
C SER A 253 -23.93 -11.64 -2.87
N TYR A 254 -23.19 -12.36 -3.71
CA TYR A 254 -23.54 -12.49 -5.14
C TYR A 254 -24.88 -13.18 -5.36
N TYR A 255 -25.34 -14.01 -4.42
CA TYR A 255 -26.67 -14.63 -4.48
C TYR A 255 -27.75 -13.67 -3.98
N ASP A 256 -27.49 -12.94 -2.90
CA ASP A 256 -28.48 -12.08 -2.26
C ASP A 256 -28.72 -10.79 -3.03
N MET A 257 -27.67 -10.16 -3.57
CA MET A 257 -27.75 -8.86 -4.25
C MET A 257 -28.76 -8.82 -5.40
N PRO A 258 -28.79 -9.79 -6.34
CA PRO A 258 -29.80 -9.80 -7.40
C PRO A 258 -31.22 -10.05 -6.89
N LEU A 259 -31.39 -10.77 -5.78
CA LEU A 259 -32.69 -11.10 -5.19
C LEU A 259 -33.30 -9.89 -4.47
N GLU A 260 -32.47 -9.11 -3.77
CA GLU A 260 -32.92 -7.92 -3.03
C GLU A 260 -33.01 -6.65 -3.89
N ARG A 261 -32.35 -6.64 -5.07
CA ARG A 261 -32.35 -5.51 -6.02
C ARG A 261 -32.60 -6.02 -7.45
N PRO A 262 -33.85 -6.42 -7.78
CA PRO A 262 -34.18 -6.97 -9.10
C PRO A 262 -33.83 -6.02 -10.27
N GLU A 263 -33.86 -4.72 -10.03
CA GLU A 263 -33.49 -3.70 -11.01
C GLU A 263 -31.98 -3.69 -11.33
N TRP A 264 -31.13 -4.18 -10.42
CA TRP A 264 -29.69 -4.34 -10.68
C TRP A 264 -29.42 -5.57 -11.54
N ALA A 265 -30.17 -6.65 -11.32
CA ALA A 265 -30.11 -7.85 -12.14
C ALA A 265 -30.47 -7.56 -13.61
N GLN A 266 -31.43 -6.65 -13.85
CA GLN A 266 -31.80 -6.22 -15.20
C GLN A 266 -30.75 -5.31 -15.85
N ARG A 267 -30.06 -4.48 -15.07
CA ARG A 267 -29.08 -3.51 -15.58
C ARG A 267 -27.70 -4.12 -15.86
N TRP A 268 -27.26 -5.06 -15.02
CA TRP A 268 -25.89 -5.61 -15.06
C TRP A 268 -25.84 -7.10 -15.40
N GLY A 269 -27.01 -7.73 -15.55
CA GLY A 269 -27.16 -9.17 -15.75
C GLY A 269 -27.16 -9.93 -14.42
N THR A 270 -27.92 -11.03 -14.35
CA THR A 270 -27.81 -11.99 -13.25
C THR A 270 -26.48 -12.73 -13.35
N PRO A 271 -25.78 -13.01 -12.23
CA PRO A 271 -24.74 -14.04 -12.21
C PRO A 271 -25.37 -15.31 -12.79
N ARG A 272 -24.89 -15.78 -13.95
CA ARG A 272 -25.41 -17.02 -14.53
C ARG A 272 -25.25 -18.09 -13.48
N THR A 273 -26.36 -18.72 -13.15
CA THR A 273 -26.47 -19.83 -12.22
C THR A 273 -25.29 -20.80 -12.43
N MET A 274 -24.37 -20.85 -11.47
CA MET A 274 -23.57 -22.07 -11.28
C MET A 274 -24.57 -23.13 -10.87
N ASN A 275 -25.02 -23.91 -11.85
CA ASN A 275 -25.95 -25.01 -11.65
C ASN A 275 -25.37 -25.94 -10.58
N ARG A 276 -26.21 -26.24 -9.58
CA ARG A 276 -26.02 -27.38 -8.67
C ARG A 276 -26.01 -28.69 -9.43
#